data_AF-A0A957A1N3-F1
#
_entry.id   AF-A0A957A1N3-F1
#
_cell.length_a   1.000
_cell.length_b   1.000
_cell.length_c   1.000
_cell.angle_alpha   90.00
_cell.angle_beta   90.00
_cell.angle_gamma   90.00
#
_symmetry.space_group_name_H-M   'P 1'
#
loop_
_entity.id
_entity.type
_entity.pdbx_description
1 polymer ?
#
loop_
_entity_poly.entity_id
_entity_poly.type
_entity_poly.pdbx_seq_one_letter_code
_entity_poly.pdbx_strand_id
1 'polypeptide(L)'
;MAISAPERQYLLSQVGRLADSDLLRLWRAAELSDVDFFAFVVDGFPDLVDPYHQAAAMLAANWFEESLPASTYVARVIDPLPVEKLASSARWALGGDGEQGLARLQGTLQRAVFDGARDTTLLNVQATGSGWARYASATACEFCRMLATRGSAYRSRDTAATKVHDHCSCIPVEDRDNSYEPPDYVAKWQDEYIAARTAAGSGDTKEILAAWRQLGV
;
A
#
# COMPACT_ATOMS: atom_id res chain seq x y z
N MET A 1 -15.96 -17.33 5.61
CA MET A 1 -15.22 -16.66 6.70
C MET A 1 -14.41 -15.57 6.02
N ALA A 2 -14.45 -14.33 6.52
CA ALA A 2 -13.71 -13.23 5.89
C ALA A 2 -12.20 -13.49 5.97
N ILE A 3 -11.48 -13.21 4.88
CA ILE A 3 -10.02 -13.34 4.82
C ILE A 3 -9.37 -12.37 5.81
N SER A 4 -8.45 -12.89 6.64
CA SER A 4 -7.79 -12.10 7.69
C SER A 4 -6.82 -11.06 7.13
N ALA A 5 -6.59 -9.95 7.83
CA ALA A 5 -5.66 -8.91 7.37
C ALA A 5 -4.22 -9.40 7.07
N PRO A 6 -3.61 -10.29 7.89
CA PRO A 6 -2.32 -10.90 7.55
C PRO A 6 -2.36 -11.70 6.24
N GLU A 7 -3.45 -12.45 6.01
CA GLU A 7 -3.63 -13.24 4.79
C GLU A 7 -3.83 -12.35 3.56
N ARG A 8 -4.60 -11.27 3.67
CA ARG A 8 -4.74 -10.24 2.63
C ARG A 8 -3.37 -9.66 2.25
N GLN A 9 -2.57 -9.25 3.25
CA GLN A 9 -1.21 -8.75 3.02
C GLN A 9 -0.31 -9.80 2.35
N TYR A 10 -0.40 -11.06 2.77
CA TYR A 10 0.34 -12.16 2.14
C TYR A 10 -0.03 -12.34 0.67
N LEU A 11 -1.33 -12.35 0.35
CA LEU A 11 -1.85 -12.48 -1.02
C LEU A 11 -1.39 -11.34 -1.92
N LEU A 12 -1.47 -10.08 -1.47
CA LEU A 12 -0.95 -8.93 -2.22
C LEU A 12 0.57 -9.03 -2.43
N SER A 13 1.30 -9.56 -1.45
CA SER A 13 2.73 -9.81 -1.59
C SER A 13 3.01 -10.89 -2.64
N GLN A 14 2.10 -11.85 -2.89
CA GLN A 14 2.23 -12.81 -3.98
C GLN A 14 2.06 -12.12 -5.34
N VAL A 15 1.03 -11.27 -5.47
CA VAL A 15 0.78 -10.49 -6.69
C VAL A 15 1.99 -9.62 -7.01
N GLY A 16 2.54 -8.94 -6.00
CA GLY A 16 3.76 -8.14 -6.15
C GLY A 16 4.99 -8.96 -6.59
N ARG A 17 5.15 -10.19 -6.09
CA ARG A 17 6.26 -11.07 -6.51
C ARG A 17 6.15 -11.53 -7.96
N LEU A 18 4.93 -11.79 -8.45
CA LEU A 18 4.70 -12.10 -9.85
C LEU A 18 5.01 -10.89 -10.75
N ALA A 19 4.54 -9.72 -10.34
CA ALA A 19 4.82 -8.47 -11.02
C ALA A 19 6.32 -8.18 -11.11
N ASP A 20 7.05 -8.36 -10.00
CA ASP A 20 8.51 -8.18 -9.95
C ASP A 20 9.24 -9.14 -10.89
N SER A 21 8.82 -10.40 -10.94
CA SER A 21 9.38 -11.38 -11.89
C SER A 21 9.21 -10.93 -13.34
N ASP A 22 8.07 -10.34 -13.70
CA ASP A 22 7.84 -9.84 -15.06
C ASP A 22 8.61 -8.56 -15.34
N LEU A 23 8.78 -7.69 -14.34
CA LEU A 23 9.61 -6.49 -14.47
C LEU A 23 11.07 -6.88 -14.77
N LEU A 24 11.60 -7.89 -14.08
CA LEU A 24 12.94 -8.42 -14.35
C LEU A 24 13.05 -9.01 -15.76
N ARG A 25 11.98 -9.60 -16.30
CA ARG A 25 11.95 -10.09 -17.70
C ARG A 25 11.93 -8.93 -18.69
N LEU A 26 11.09 -7.92 -18.47
CA LEU A 26 11.04 -6.70 -19.28
C LEU A 26 12.41 -6.00 -19.32
N TRP A 27 13.02 -5.82 -18.15
CA TRP A 27 14.34 -5.22 -18.00
C TRP A 27 15.41 -5.98 -18.80
N ARG A 28 15.51 -7.30 -18.59
CA ARG A 28 16.48 -8.14 -19.33
C ARG A 28 16.22 -8.16 -20.82
N ALA A 29 14.96 -8.15 -21.25
CA ALA A 29 14.62 -8.09 -22.67
C ALA A 29 15.13 -6.78 -23.29
N ALA A 30 15.02 -5.66 -22.58
CA ALA A 30 15.54 -4.38 -23.00
C ALA A 30 17.08 -4.39 -23.08
N GLU A 31 17.79 -4.99 -22.11
CA GLU A 31 19.26 -5.09 -22.10
C GLU A 31 19.81 -5.96 -23.25
N LEU A 32 19.07 -6.99 -23.66
CA LEU A 32 19.52 -7.98 -24.66
C LEU A 32 19.11 -7.64 -26.10
N SER A 33 18.32 -6.58 -26.30
CA SER A 33 17.79 -6.20 -27.61
C SER A 33 18.46 -4.93 -28.14
N ASP A 34 18.41 -4.73 -29.46
CA ASP A 34 18.90 -3.51 -30.13
C ASP A 34 17.83 -2.39 -30.12
N VAL A 35 17.17 -2.22 -28.98
CA VAL A 35 16.12 -1.21 -28.78
C VAL A 35 16.66 -0.02 -28.00
N ASP A 36 15.98 1.13 -28.08
CA ASP A 36 16.18 2.19 -27.10
C ASP A 36 15.68 1.68 -25.74
N PHE A 37 16.62 1.35 -24.86
CA PHE A 37 16.34 0.81 -23.53
C PHE A 37 15.37 1.70 -22.74
N PHE A 38 15.60 3.02 -22.76
CA PHE A 38 14.80 3.95 -21.99
C PHE A 38 13.37 4.00 -22.53
N ALA A 39 13.21 4.17 -23.84
CA ALA A 39 11.89 4.20 -24.46
C ALA A 39 11.14 2.88 -24.25
N PHE A 40 11.80 1.74 -24.46
CA PHE A 40 11.22 0.42 -24.31
C PHE A 40 10.68 0.17 -22.90
N VAL A 41 11.46 0.51 -21.86
CA VAL A 41 11.03 0.33 -20.47
C VAL A 41 9.91 1.31 -20.11
N VAL A 42 9.99 2.57 -20.53
CA VAL A 42 8.95 3.58 -20.24
C VAL A 42 7.62 3.22 -20.89
N ASP A 43 7.64 2.73 -22.13
CA ASP A 43 6.45 2.37 -22.88
C ASP A 43 5.85 1.04 -22.42
N GLY A 44 6.68 0.06 -22.03
CA GLY A 44 6.22 -1.25 -21.55
C GLY A 44 5.79 -1.28 -20.08
N PHE A 45 6.26 -0.35 -19.25
CA PHE A 45 5.97 -0.35 -17.81
C PHE A 45 4.48 -0.21 -17.48
N PRO A 46 3.69 0.68 -18.11
CA PRO A 46 2.25 0.78 -17.88
C PRO A 46 1.50 -0.54 -18.16
N ASP A 47 1.78 -1.18 -19.30
CA ASP A 47 1.14 -2.43 -19.71
C ASP A 47 1.52 -3.59 -18.78
N LEU A 48 2.73 -3.57 -18.22
CA LEU A 48 3.15 -4.52 -17.19
C LEU A 48 2.41 -4.32 -15.88
N VAL A 49 2.23 -3.07 -15.43
CA VAL A 49 1.63 -2.76 -14.13
C VAL A 49 0.13 -3.06 -14.10
N ASP A 50 -0.60 -2.73 -15.17
CA ASP A 50 -2.06 -2.75 -15.21
C ASP A 50 -2.69 -4.09 -14.75
N PRO A 51 -2.32 -5.27 -15.30
CA PRO A 51 -2.95 -6.53 -14.90
C PRO A 51 -2.76 -6.85 -13.41
N TYR A 52 -1.62 -6.48 -12.82
CA TYR A 52 -1.34 -6.73 -11.40
C TYR A 52 -2.04 -5.73 -10.49
N HIS A 53 -2.16 -4.47 -10.91
CA HIS A 53 -2.96 -3.45 -10.22
C HIS A 53 -4.44 -3.86 -10.19
N GLN A 54 -5.00 -4.28 -11.34
CA GLN A 54 -6.38 -4.74 -11.44
C GLN A 54 -6.64 -6.00 -10.61
N ALA A 55 -5.73 -6.98 -10.64
CA ALA A 55 -5.86 -8.17 -9.81
C ALA A 55 -5.92 -7.83 -8.31
N ALA A 56 -5.05 -6.94 -7.84
CA ALA A 56 -5.06 -6.47 -6.45
C ALA A 56 -6.35 -5.70 -6.10
N ALA A 57 -6.85 -4.90 -7.02
CA ALA A 57 -8.10 -4.16 -6.86
C ALA A 57 -9.31 -5.09 -6.77
N MET A 58 -9.41 -6.11 -7.63
CA MET A 58 -10.48 -7.12 -7.57
C MET A 58 -10.45 -7.94 -6.27
N LEU A 59 -9.27 -8.33 -5.80
CA LEU A 59 -9.14 -9.00 -4.50
C LEU A 59 -9.70 -8.14 -3.37
N ALA A 60 -9.37 -6.84 -3.35
CA ALA A 60 -9.86 -5.91 -2.34
C ALA A 60 -11.37 -5.68 -2.41
N ALA A 61 -11.96 -5.64 -3.61
CA ALA A 61 -13.41 -5.57 -3.76
C ALA A 61 -14.10 -6.80 -3.14
N ASN A 62 -13.59 -8.01 -3.42
CA ASN A 62 -14.12 -9.24 -2.84
C ASN A 62 -14.01 -9.24 -1.30
N TRP A 63 -12.84 -8.85 -0.76
CA TRP A 63 -12.65 -8.76 0.69
C TRP A 63 -13.62 -7.77 1.35
N PHE A 64 -13.89 -6.65 0.68
CA PHE A 64 -14.83 -5.66 1.18
C PHE A 64 -16.26 -6.22 1.27
N GLU A 65 -16.71 -6.99 0.28
CA GLU A 65 -18.02 -7.66 0.32
C GLU A 65 -18.08 -8.73 1.42
N GLU A 66 -17.02 -9.55 1.54
CA GLU A 66 -16.91 -10.61 2.53
C GLU A 66 -16.88 -10.10 3.98
N SER A 67 -16.42 -8.87 4.21
CA SER A 67 -16.31 -8.29 5.56
C SER A 67 -17.66 -8.00 6.23
N LEU A 68 -18.75 -7.92 5.46
CA LEU A 68 -20.11 -7.83 6.01
C LEU A 68 -21.10 -8.62 5.15
N PRO A 69 -21.19 -9.96 5.33
CA PRO A 69 -22.00 -10.84 4.47
C PRO A 69 -23.50 -10.54 4.46
N ALA A 70 -24.02 -9.86 5.49
CA ALA A 70 -25.41 -9.43 5.56
C ALA A 70 -25.72 -8.19 4.68
N SER A 71 -24.69 -7.52 4.16
CA SER A 71 -24.85 -6.33 3.31
C SER A 71 -25.21 -6.73 1.88
N THR A 72 -26.10 -5.94 1.25
CA THR A 72 -26.42 -6.05 -0.18
C THR A 72 -25.55 -5.15 -1.06
N TYR A 73 -24.58 -4.44 -0.48
CA TYR A 73 -23.68 -3.56 -1.21
C TYR A 73 -22.70 -4.37 -2.05
N VAL A 74 -22.62 -4.04 -3.35
CA VAL A 74 -21.62 -4.59 -4.27
C VAL A 74 -20.44 -3.64 -4.35
N ALA A 75 -19.23 -4.16 -4.09
CA ALA A 75 -18.01 -3.38 -4.08
C ALA A 75 -17.62 -2.94 -5.49
N ARG A 76 -17.10 -1.71 -5.58
CA ARG A 76 -16.54 -1.17 -6.81
C ARG A 76 -15.04 -1.39 -6.84
N VAL A 77 -14.49 -1.61 -8.02
CA VAL A 77 -13.05 -1.64 -8.26
C VAL A 77 -12.59 -0.20 -8.57
N ILE A 78 -11.39 0.18 -8.13
CA ILE A 78 -10.80 1.47 -8.51
C ILE A 78 -10.52 1.51 -10.02
N ASP A 79 -10.61 2.71 -10.62
CA ASP A 79 -10.21 2.91 -12.02
C ASP A 79 -8.72 2.59 -12.22
N PRO A 80 -8.31 2.09 -13.40
CA PRO A 80 -6.91 1.92 -13.74
C PRO A 80 -6.09 3.19 -13.54
N LEU A 81 -4.80 3.02 -13.22
CA LEU A 81 -3.88 4.15 -13.14
C LEU A 81 -3.69 4.80 -14.53
N PRO A 82 -3.65 6.14 -14.63
CA PRO A 82 -3.39 6.80 -15.91
C PRO A 82 -2.03 6.37 -16.48
N VAL A 83 -2.00 5.96 -17.75
CA VAL A 83 -0.78 5.51 -18.45
C VAL A 83 0.37 6.51 -18.28
N GLU A 84 0.09 7.81 -18.46
CA GLU A 84 1.11 8.86 -18.34
C GLU A 84 1.67 8.99 -16.91
N LYS A 85 0.89 8.67 -15.86
CA LYS A 85 1.38 8.64 -14.48
C LYS A 85 2.40 7.52 -14.27
N LEU A 86 2.14 6.35 -14.87
CA LEU A 86 3.04 5.20 -14.82
C LEU A 86 4.30 5.45 -15.66
N ALA A 87 4.14 5.98 -16.87
CA ALA A 87 5.26 6.36 -17.73
C ALA A 87 6.15 7.42 -17.06
N SER A 88 5.56 8.46 -16.45
CA SER A 88 6.31 9.47 -15.69
C SER A 88 7.07 8.86 -14.50
N SER A 89 6.46 7.91 -13.79
CA SER A 89 7.13 7.20 -12.69
C SER A 89 8.31 6.35 -13.21
N ALA A 90 8.15 5.71 -14.37
CA ALA A 90 9.23 4.97 -15.02
C ALA A 90 10.38 5.89 -15.45
N ARG A 91 10.09 7.04 -16.07
CA ARG A 91 11.12 8.05 -16.43
C ARG A 91 11.88 8.54 -15.20
N TRP A 92 11.19 8.81 -14.09
CA TRP A 92 11.84 9.18 -12.83
C TRP A 92 12.74 8.06 -12.29
N ALA A 93 12.26 6.82 -12.32
CA ALA A 93 13.03 5.67 -11.84
C ALA A 93 14.32 5.50 -12.66
N LEU A 94 14.21 5.54 -13.99
CA LEU A 94 15.31 5.44 -14.95
C LEU A 94 16.27 6.65 -14.94
N GLY A 95 15.98 7.70 -14.17
CA GLY A 95 16.97 8.73 -13.86
C GLY A 95 18.10 8.25 -12.94
N GLY A 96 17.99 7.05 -12.35
CA GLY A 96 19.08 6.35 -11.68
C GLY A 96 19.86 5.45 -12.64
N ASP A 97 21.12 5.15 -12.32
CA ASP A 97 21.91 4.20 -13.10
C ASP A 97 21.49 2.75 -12.85
N GLY A 98 21.62 1.89 -13.87
CA GLY A 98 21.45 0.42 -13.82
C GLY A 98 20.60 -0.11 -12.65
N GLU A 99 21.28 -0.63 -11.62
CA GLU A 99 20.67 -1.22 -10.42
C GLU A 99 19.77 -0.25 -9.64
N GLN A 100 20.18 1.03 -9.50
CA GLN A 100 19.34 2.04 -8.84
C GLN A 100 18.06 2.31 -9.63
N GLY A 101 18.16 2.34 -10.96
CA GLY A 101 17.00 2.51 -11.85
C GLY A 101 16.01 1.35 -11.70
N LEU A 102 16.52 0.12 -11.72
CA LEU A 102 15.72 -1.07 -11.50
C LEU A 102 15.07 -1.09 -10.11
N ALA A 103 15.83 -0.82 -9.04
CA ALA A 103 15.30 -0.79 -7.68
C ALA A 103 14.15 0.23 -7.51
N ARG A 104 14.27 1.42 -8.14
CA ARG A 104 13.19 2.43 -8.15
C ARG A 104 11.96 1.96 -8.92
N LEU A 105 12.14 1.25 -10.04
CA LEU A 105 11.03 0.65 -10.77
C LEU A 105 10.33 -0.42 -9.94
N GLN A 106 11.08 -1.29 -9.25
CA GLN A 106 10.52 -2.31 -8.36
C GLN A 106 9.71 -1.68 -7.22
N GLY A 107 10.21 -0.60 -6.62
CA GLY A 107 9.48 0.16 -5.60
C GLY A 107 8.19 0.78 -6.14
N THR A 108 8.26 1.41 -7.31
CA THR A 108 7.11 2.00 -8.01
C THR A 108 6.06 0.95 -8.37
N LEU A 109 6.49 -0.20 -8.89
CA LEU A 109 5.63 -1.32 -9.27
C LEU A 109 4.94 -1.90 -8.04
N GLN A 110 5.70 -2.21 -6.99
CA GLN A 110 5.15 -2.73 -5.75
C GLN A 110 4.09 -1.78 -5.17
N ARG A 111 4.37 -0.47 -5.17
CA ARG A 111 3.42 0.54 -4.71
C ARG A 111 2.16 0.53 -5.58
N ALA A 112 2.30 0.55 -6.91
CA ALA A 112 1.16 0.55 -7.83
C ALA A 112 0.26 -0.68 -7.64
N VAL A 113 0.84 -1.87 -7.46
CA VAL A 113 0.09 -3.11 -7.18
C VAL A 113 -0.68 -2.99 -5.87
N PHE A 114 -0.02 -2.60 -4.77
CA PHE A 114 -0.70 -2.45 -3.49
C PHE A 114 -1.74 -1.33 -3.49
N ASP A 115 -1.49 -0.25 -4.24
CA ASP A 115 -2.43 0.86 -4.35
C ASP A 115 -3.74 0.44 -5.02
N GLY A 116 -3.74 -0.53 -5.94
CA GLY A 116 -4.97 -1.12 -6.47
C GLY A 116 -5.90 -1.65 -5.37
N ALA A 117 -5.32 -2.38 -4.41
CA ALA A 117 -6.06 -2.87 -3.24
C ALA A 117 -6.42 -1.75 -2.27
N ARG A 118 -5.45 -0.89 -1.90
CA ARG A 118 -5.67 0.20 -0.93
C ARG A 118 -6.77 1.14 -1.38
N ASP A 119 -6.69 1.58 -2.62
CA ASP A 119 -7.61 2.56 -3.18
C ASP A 119 -9.00 1.96 -3.38
N THR A 120 -9.09 0.68 -3.74
CA THR A 120 -10.36 -0.04 -3.81
C THR A 120 -11.03 -0.16 -2.44
N THR A 121 -10.31 -0.56 -1.40
CA THR A 121 -10.86 -0.60 -0.04
C THR A 121 -11.34 0.80 0.39
N LEU A 122 -10.52 1.83 0.21
CA LEU A 122 -10.85 3.20 0.62
C LEU A 122 -12.02 3.80 -0.18
N LEU A 123 -12.13 3.48 -1.48
CA LEU A 123 -13.26 3.86 -2.33
C LEU A 123 -14.59 3.33 -1.78
N ASN A 124 -14.61 2.08 -1.32
CA ASN A 124 -15.82 1.43 -0.81
C ASN A 124 -16.14 1.83 0.64
N VAL A 125 -15.11 2.02 1.48
CA VAL A 125 -15.24 2.65 2.80
C VAL A 125 -15.95 4.00 2.67
N GLN A 126 -15.48 4.87 1.78
CA GLN A 126 -16.09 6.18 1.56
C GLN A 126 -17.53 6.07 1.05
N ALA A 127 -17.79 5.15 0.12
CA ALA A 127 -19.13 4.96 -0.46
C ALA A 127 -20.17 4.47 0.56
N THR A 128 -19.74 3.70 1.55
CA THR A 128 -20.62 3.11 2.57
C THR A 128 -20.64 3.88 3.89
N GLY A 129 -19.71 4.81 4.10
CA GLY A 129 -19.53 5.51 5.38
C GLY A 129 -18.95 4.63 6.50
N SER A 130 -18.36 3.49 6.13
CA SER A 130 -17.76 2.52 7.06
C SER A 130 -16.49 3.08 7.73
N GLY A 131 -16.09 2.47 8.85
CA GLY A 131 -14.77 2.69 9.44
C GLY A 131 -13.68 1.94 8.66
N TRP A 132 -12.43 2.32 8.88
CA TRP A 132 -11.28 1.50 8.50
C TRP A 132 -10.10 1.73 9.44
N ALA A 133 -9.27 0.71 9.57
CA ALA A 133 -8.05 0.72 10.34
C ALA A 133 -6.84 0.39 9.46
N ARG A 134 -5.67 0.91 9.83
CA ARG A 134 -4.43 0.51 9.16
C ARG A 134 -3.92 -0.79 9.76
N TYR A 135 -3.89 -1.85 8.98
CA TYR A 135 -3.08 -3.03 9.27
C TYR A 135 -1.65 -2.80 8.77
N ALA A 136 -0.72 -2.70 9.70
CA ALA A 136 0.70 -2.50 9.43
C ALA A 136 1.47 -3.81 9.59
N SER A 137 2.40 -4.12 8.68
CA SER A 137 3.34 -5.24 8.86
C SER A 137 4.07 -5.12 10.20
N ALA A 138 4.45 -6.24 10.82
CA ALA A 138 5.31 -6.25 12.00
C ALA A 138 6.66 -5.52 11.77
N THR A 139 7.11 -5.43 10.50
CA THR A 139 8.32 -4.70 10.07
C THR A 139 8.03 -3.28 9.54
N ALA A 140 6.82 -2.76 9.76
CA ALA A 140 6.42 -1.46 9.21
C ALA A 140 7.26 -0.30 9.75
N CYS A 141 7.36 0.76 8.94
CA CYS A 141 7.94 2.04 9.35
C CYS A 141 7.11 2.69 10.47
N GLU A 142 7.73 3.61 11.22
CA GLU A 142 7.12 4.24 12.40
C GLU A 142 5.84 5.01 12.05
N PHE A 143 5.76 5.56 10.83
CA PHE A 143 4.54 6.21 10.34
C PHE A 143 3.37 5.22 10.29
N CYS A 144 3.59 4.03 9.71
CA CYS A 144 2.54 3.01 9.63
C CYS A 144 2.24 2.39 11.00
N ARG A 145 3.25 2.21 11.87
CA ARG A 145 3.05 1.78 13.27
C ARG A 145 2.14 2.76 14.00
N MET A 146 2.48 4.06 13.96
CA MET A 146 1.68 5.13 14.57
C MET A 146 0.23 5.15 14.09
N LEU A 147 0.00 4.96 12.79
CA LEU A 147 -1.36 4.93 12.26
C LEU A 147 -2.12 3.66 12.66
N ALA A 148 -1.44 2.52 12.79
CA ALA A 148 -2.05 1.27 13.24
C ALA A 148 -2.55 1.35 14.69
N THR A 149 -1.92 2.18 15.54
CA THR A 149 -2.36 2.35 16.93
C THR A 149 -3.68 3.10 17.09
N ARG A 150 -4.21 3.70 16.01
CA ARG A 150 -5.47 4.46 16.03
C ARG A 150 -6.72 3.59 15.81
N GLY A 151 -6.55 2.31 15.50
CA GLY A 151 -7.67 1.41 15.21
C GLY A 151 -8.55 1.92 14.06
N SER A 152 -9.85 1.63 14.15
CA SER A 152 -10.86 2.01 13.15
C SER A 152 -11.34 3.46 13.29
N ALA A 153 -10.40 4.41 13.31
CA ALA A 153 -10.71 5.82 13.52
C ALA A 153 -11.05 6.58 12.23
N TYR A 154 -10.86 5.97 11.05
CA TYR A 154 -10.91 6.67 9.77
C TYR A 154 -12.17 6.33 8.99
N ARG A 155 -12.72 7.31 8.25
CA ARG A 155 -13.99 7.15 7.50
C ARG A 155 -13.90 7.54 6.02
N SER A 156 -12.75 8.06 5.58
CA SER A 156 -12.59 8.56 4.22
C SER A 156 -11.19 8.35 3.67
N ARG A 157 -11.08 8.49 2.34
CA ARG A 157 -9.83 8.47 1.58
C ARG A 157 -9.02 9.77 1.72
N ASP A 158 -9.69 10.88 2.04
CA ASP A 158 -9.07 12.21 2.21
C ASP A 158 -8.45 12.41 3.60
N THR A 159 -7.72 11.40 4.08
CA THR A 159 -7.01 11.49 5.36
C THR A 159 -5.51 11.38 5.14
N ALA A 160 -4.72 12.04 6.00
CA ALA A 160 -3.27 11.87 5.99
C ALA A 160 -2.84 10.40 6.22
N ALA A 161 -3.75 9.55 6.72
CA ALA A 161 -3.52 8.14 6.98
C ALA A 161 -3.40 7.28 5.72
N THR A 162 -3.69 7.82 4.53
CA THR A 162 -3.55 7.10 3.25
C THR A 162 -2.15 7.15 2.68
N LYS A 163 -1.27 8.04 3.20
CA LYS A 163 0.11 8.17 2.71
C LYS A 163 0.90 6.86 2.87
N VAL A 164 1.67 6.52 1.84
CA VAL A 164 2.54 5.33 1.77
C VAL A 164 3.81 5.65 0.99
N HIS A 165 4.86 4.89 1.23
CA HIS A 165 6.12 4.96 0.49
C HIS A 165 6.30 3.68 -0.36
N ASP A 166 7.30 3.68 -1.24
CA ASP A 166 7.69 2.51 -2.02
C ASP A 166 8.12 1.36 -1.12
N HIS A 167 7.83 0.12 -1.52
CA HIS A 167 8.06 -1.10 -0.71
C HIS A 167 7.22 -1.17 0.57
N CYS A 168 6.21 -0.32 0.75
CA CYS A 168 5.28 -0.45 1.87
C CYS A 168 4.28 -1.58 1.61
N SER A 169 4.15 -2.52 2.54
CA SER A 169 3.18 -3.63 2.48
C SER A 169 1.94 -3.44 3.38
N CYS A 170 1.79 -2.27 4.01
CA CYS A 170 0.66 -1.99 4.89
C CYS A 170 -0.62 -1.75 4.08
N ILE A 171 -1.77 -2.15 4.64
CA ILE A 171 -3.08 -2.10 3.96
C ILE A 171 -4.14 -1.46 4.86
N PRO A 172 -5.15 -0.78 4.28
CA PRO A 172 -6.40 -0.50 4.99
C PRO A 172 -7.18 -1.81 5.18
N VAL A 173 -7.85 -1.91 6.32
CA VAL A 173 -8.84 -2.95 6.61
C VAL A 173 -10.13 -2.23 6.94
N GLU A 174 -11.16 -2.46 6.14
CA GLU A 174 -12.51 -1.98 6.39
C GLU A 174 -13.06 -2.59 7.69
N ASP A 175 -13.77 -1.77 8.45
CA ASP A 175 -14.41 -2.15 9.71
C ASP A 175 -15.86 -1.69 9.65
N ARG A 176 -16.69 -2.56 9.07
CA ARG A 176 -18.06 -2.24 8.67
C ARG A 176 -19.08 -2.50 9.79
N ASP A 177 -18.68 -3.21 10.83
CA ASP A 177 -19.49 -3.56 12.00
C ASP A 177 -18.87 -3.11 13.34
N ASN A 178 -17.74 -2.39 13.31
CA ASN A 178 -16.98 -1.95 14.47
C ASN A 178 -16.39 -3.11 15.30
N SER A 179 -15.91 -4.16 14.62
CA SER A 179 -15.31 -5.35 15.23
C SER A 179 -13.79 -5.46 15.02
N TYR A 180 -13.15 -4.49 14.37
CA TYR A 180 -11.71 -4.55 14.09
C TYR A 180 -10.87 -4.61 15.39
N GLU A 181 -10.07 -5.66 15.50
CA GLU A 181 -9.05 -5.83 16.52
C GLU A 181 -7.64 -5.73 15.90
N PRO A 182 -6.78 -4.81 16.40
CA PRO A 182 -5.41 -4.75 15.92
C PRO A 182 -4.61 -5.97 16.41
N PRO A 183 -3.57 -6.39 15.67
CA PRO A 183 -2.67 -7.46 16.13
C PRO A 183 -1.99 -7.15 17.47
N ASP A 184 -1.68 -8.18 18.27
CA ASP A 184 -1.11 -8.05 19.61
C ASP A 184 0.13 -7.14 19.69
N TYR A 185 1.00 -7.19 18.67
CA TYR A 185 2.20 -6.36 18.62
C TYR A 185 1.92 -4.85 18.56
N VAL A 186 0.71 -4.44 18.15
CA VAL A 186 0.30 -3.03 18.11
C VAL A 186 0.17 -2.44 19.51
N ALA A 187 -0.11 -3.24 20.54
CA ALA A 187 -0.16 -2.76 21.93
C ALA A 187 1.18 -2.16 22.36
N LYS A 188 2.29 -2.82 22.02
CA LYS A 188 3.63 -2.29 22.28
C LYS A 188 3.87 -0.97 21.54
N TRP A 189 3.44 -0.86 20.28
CA TRP A 189 3.58 0.39 19.53
C TRP A 189 2.73 1.52 20.09
N GLN A 190 1.59 1.21 20.71
CA GLN A 190 0.77 2.21 21.38
C GLN A 190 1.52 2.80 22.59
N ASP A 191 2.19 1.97 23.39
CA ASP A 191 3.02 2.44 24.50
C ASP A 191 4.19 3.30 24.00
N GLU A 192 4.88 2.84 22.94
CA GLU A 192 5.96 3.58 22.29
C GLU A 192 5.47 4.92 21.71
N TYR A 193 4.30 4.96 21.08
CA TYR A 193 3.67 6.19 20.58
C TYR A 193 3.36 7.18 21.71
N ILE A 194 2.82 6.71 22.83
CA ILE A 194 2.52 7.55 24.00
C ILE A 194 3.80 8.13 24.58
N ALA A 195 4.85 7.31 24.71
CA ALA A 195 6.17 7.76 25.17
C ALA A 195 6.77 8.82 24.22
N ALA A 196 6.75 8.55 22.91
CA ALA A 196 7.25 9.48 21.89
C ALA A 196 6.46 10.80 21.88
N ARG A 197 5.14 10.75 22.01
CA ARG A 197 4.29 11.94 22.09
C ARG A 197 4.58 12.77 23.34
N THR A 198 4.77 12.10 24.48
CA THR A 198 5.16 12.74 25.73
C THR A 198 6.52 13.43 25.60
N ALA A 199 7.50 12.74 25.03
CA ALA A 199 8.85 13.27 24.81
C ALA A 199 8.87 14.45 23.83
N ALA A 200 8.04 14.40 22.79
CA ALA A 200 7.90 15.51 21.84
C ALA A 200 7.18 16.73 22.44
N GLY A 201 6.34 16.55 23.46
CA GLY A 201 5.52 17.62 24.03
C GLY A 201 4.53 18.23 23.04
N SER A 202 4.18 17.52 21.96
CA SER A 202 3.46 18.04 20.81
C SER A 202 2.47 17.04 20.21
N GLY A 203 1.48 17.55 19.49
CA GLY A 203 0.57 16.76 18.66
C GLY A 203 1.03 16.64 17.20
N ASP A 204 2.11 17.33 16.81
CA ASP A 204 2.61 17.30 15.45
C ASP A 204 3.19 15.92 15.10
N THR A 205 2.73 15.37 13.98
CA THR A 205 3.13 14.02 13.56
C THR A 205 4.63 13.92 13.29
N LYS A 206 5.28 14.96 12.74
CA LYS A 206 6.71 14.90 12.42
C LYS A 206 7.54 14.94 13.70
N GLU A 207 7.16 15.77 14.66
CA GLU A 207 7.84 15.87 15.96
C GLU A 207 7.72 14.57 16.76
N ILE A 208 6.53 13.96 16.78
CA ILE A 208 6.32 12.65 17.43
C ILE A 208 7.18 11.57 16.77
N LEU A 209 7.20 11.48 15.44
CA LEU A 209 8.01 10.47 14.74
C LEU A 209 9.51 10.70 14.91
N ALA A 210 9.94 11.96 14.99
CA ALA A 210 11.34 12.29 15.29
C ALA A 210 11.73 11.83 16.70
N ALA A 211 10.89 12.08 17.70
CA ALA A 211 11.10 11.60 19.07
C ALA A 211 11.09 10.06 19.13
N TRP A 212 10.16 9.41 18.42
CA TRP A 212 10.07 7.94 18.39
C TRP A 212 11.38 7.31 17.89
N ARG A 213 11.96 7.83 16.80
CA ARG A 213 13.25 7.33 16.27
C ARG A 213 14.41 7.47 17.26
N GLN A 214 14.37 8.46 18.15
CA GLN A 214 15.39 8.66 19.18
C GLN A 214 15.26 7.67 20.35
N LEU A 215 14.10 7.06 20.54
CA LEU A 215 13.87 6.06 21.60
C LEU A 215 14.51 4.69 21.30
N GLY A 216 15.01 4.46 20.07
CA GLY A 216 15.79 3.26 19.72
C GLY A 216 14.98 1.96 19.67
N VAL A 217 13.69 2.04 19.29
CA VAL A 217 12.74 0.92 19.12
C VAL A 217 12.32 0.70 17.68
#